data_AF-A0A1B6DP89-F1
#
_entry.id   AF-A0A1B6DP89-F1
#
_cell.length_a   1.000
_cell.length_b   1.000
_cell.length_c   1.000
_cell.angle_alpha   90.00
_cell.angle_beta   90.00
_cell.angle_gamma   90.00
#
_symmetry.space_group_name_H-M   'P 1'
#
loop_
_entity.id
_entity.type
_entity.pdbx_description
1 polymer ?
#
loop_
_entity_poly.entity_id
_entity_poly.type
_entity_poly.pdbx_seq_one_letter_code
_entity_poly.pdbx_strand_id
1 'polypeptide(L)'
;MMLGAFITSGKNSLEIAKQKIDMYLTNRLSCPELYGNRDPYAEDIMQNEKVSGLFTLLQTTSEGYRVNMNTIIDTNPDNYNYIAHIKRFLNLFDVRFKSEKYLRGDYFVFDLKGVSLMHITKCTPSLSKKFVHCIK
;
A
#
# COMPACT_ATOMS: atom_id res chain seq x y z
N MET A 1 -11.67 8.09 -13.64
CA MET A 1 -11.01 9.37 -14.01
C MET A 1 -10.23 9.87 -12.80
N MET A 2 -8.90 9.73 -12.79
CA MET A 2 -8.04 9.96 -11.60
C MET A 2 -8.20 11.35 -10.97
N LEU A 3 -8.46 12.39 -11.78
CA LEU A 3 -8.61 13.77 -11.31
C LEU A 3 -9.75 13.92 -10.28
N GLY A 4 -10.87 13.23 -10.48
CA GLY A 4 -12.00 13.27 -9.54
C GLY A 4 -11.62 12.76 -8.16
N ALA A 5 -10.82 11.68 -8.08
CA ALA A 5 -10.36 11.12 -6.82
C ALA A 5 -9.44 12.09 -6.05
N PHE A 6 -8.55 12.80 -6.77
CA PHE A 6 -7.71 13.83 -6.15
C PHE A 6 -8.53 14.98 -5.58
N ILE A 7 -9.51 15.49 -6.35
CA ILE A 7 -10.41 16.57 -5.90
C ILE A 7 -11.21 16.15 -4.67
N THR A 8 -11.83 14.97 -4.69
CA THR A 8 -12.63 14.49 -3.55
C THR A 8 -11.76 14.23 -2.32
N SER A 9 -10.56 13.68 -2.49
CA SER A 9 -9.61 13.49 -1.39
C SER A 9 -9.07 14.81 -0.84
N GLY A 10 -9.10 15.88 -1.63
CA GLY A 10 -8.73 17.24 -1.26
C GLY A 10 -9.89 18.05 -0.67
N LYS A 11 -11.00 17.40 -0.25
CA LYS A 11 -12.22 18.06 0.24
C LYS A 11 -12.77 19.07 -0.77
N ASN A 12 -12.69 18.74 -2.06
CA ASN A 12 -13.07 19.58 -3.19
C ASN A 12 -12.24 20.87 -3.35
N SER A 13 -11.10 20.99 -2.67
CA SER A 13 -10.14 22.07 -2.94
C SER A 13 -9.25 21.71 -4.13
N LEU A 14 -9.30 22.54 -5.17
CA LEU A 14 -8.41 22.42 -6.33
C LEU A 14 -6.95 22.63 -5.97
N GLU A 15 -6.65 23.50 -5.00
CA GLU A 15 -5.29 23.75 -4.54
C GLU A 15 -4.70 22.51 -3.87
N ILE A 16 -5.46 21.87 -2.97
CA ILE A 16 -5.04 20.62 -2.31
C ILE A 16 -4.92 19.49 -3.34
N ALA A 17 -5.85 19.42 -4.31
CA ALA A 17 -5.80 18.42 -5.36
C ALA A 17 -4.52 18.52 -6.21
N LYS A 18 -4.11 19.75 -6.58
CA LYS A 18 -2.85 19.98 -7.31
C LYS A 18 -1.63 19.51 -6.51
N GLN A 19 -1.53 19.91 -5.23
CA GLN A 19 -0.43 19.48 -4.36
C GLN A 19 -0.36 17.94 -4.23
N LYS A 20 -1.51 17.27 -4.12
CA LYS A 20 -1.57 15.80 -4.07
C LYS A 20 -1.16 15.13 -5.37
N ILE A 21 -1.53 15.70 -6.52
CA ILE A 21 -1.11 15.20 -7.84
C ILE A 21 0.40 15.33 -7.98
N ASP A 22 0.96 16.50 -7.64
CA ASP A 22 2.40 16.73 -7.70
C ASP A 22 3.14 15.73 -6.82
N MET A 23 2.73 15.57 -5.56
CA MET A 23 3.31 14.59 -4.64
C MET A 23 3.18 13.15 -5.18
N TYR A 24 2.01 12.77 -5.69
CA TYR A 24 1.77 11.44 -6.27
C TYR A 24 2.73 11.14 -7.44
N LEU A 25 2.99 12.12 -8.31
CA LEU A 25 3.90 11.97 -9.44
C LEU A 25 5.37 12.00 -9.00
N THR A 26 5.74 12.93 -8.12
CA THR A 26 7.10 13.05 -7.57
C THR A 26 7.52 11.77 -6.84
N ASN A 27 6.65 11.18 -6.00
CA ASN A 27 6.96 9.98 -5.24
C ASN A 27 7.34 8.79 -6.14
N ARG A 28 6.70 8.65 -7.29
CA ARG A 28 7.00 7.58 -8.27
C ARG A 28 8.38 7.73 -8.92
N LEU A 29 8.88 8.95 -9.00
CA LEU A 29 10.21 9.25 -9.54
C LEU A 29 11.29 9.18 -8.46
N SER A 30 10.97 9.63 -7.25
CA SER A 30 11.95 9.77 -6.15
C SER A 30 12.17 8.49 -5.34
N CYS A 31 11.26 7.52 -5.41
CA CYS A 31 11.33 6.26 -4.66
C CYS A 31 11.33 5.04 -5.62
N PRO A 32 12.34 4.88 -6.50
CA PRO A 32 12.39 3.79 -7.48
C PRO A 32 12.40 2.39 -6.84
N GLU A 33 12.90 2.25 -5.62
CA GLU A 33 12.85 0.99 -4.87
C GLU A 33 11.41 0.57 -4.49
N LEU A 34 10.50 1.54 -4.37
CA LEU A 34 9.09 1.30 -4.06
C LEU A 34 8.22 1.22 -5.31
N TYR A 35 8.53 2.02 -6.35
CA TYR A 35 7.68 2.16 -7.53
C TYR A 35 8.22 1.50 -8.80
N GLY A 36 9.49 1.11 -8.81
CA GLY A 36 10.13 0.39 -9.92
C GLY A 36 9.88 -1.10 -9.87
N ASN A 37 9.81 -1.74 -11.05
CA ASN A 37 9.57 -3.18 -11.24
C ASN A 37 8.47 -3.73 -10.32
N ARG A 38 7.22 -3.32 -10.58
CA ARG A 38 6.03 -3.69 -9.81
C ARG A 38 5.09 -4.61 -10.59
N ASP A 39 5.64 -5.42 -11.49
CA ASP A 39 4.86 -6.42 -12.20
C ASP A 39 4.26 -7.42 -11.19
N PRO A 40 2.92 -7.58 -11.12
CA PRO A 40 2.29 -8.57 -10.25
C PRO A 40 2.77 -10.01 -10.51
N TYR A 41 3.29 -10.29 -11.70
CA TYR A 41 3.82 -11.60 -12.09
C TYR A 41 5.35 -11.71 -11.92
N ALA A 42 6.01 -10.68 -11.38
CA ALA A 42 7.42 -10.80 -11.02
C ALA A 42 7.59 -11.86 -9.93
N GLU A 43 8.69 -12.61 -10.00
CA GLU A 43 8.95 -13.74 -9.11
C GLU A 43 8.92 -13.33 -7.63
N ASP A 44 9.56 -12.22 -7.27
CA ASP A 44 9.59 -11.71 -5.88
C ASP A 44 8.20 -11.37 -5.35
N ILE A 45 7.33 -10.83 -6.20
CA ILE A 45 5.94 -10.49 -5.88
C ILE A 45 5.10 -11.75 -5.69
N MET A 46 5.18 -12.71 -6.62
CA MET A 46 4.46 -13.98 -6.54
C MET A 46 4.91 -14.84 -5.36
N GLN A 47 6.20 -14.85 -5.03
CA GLN A 47 6.68 -15.54 -3.84
C GLN A 47 6.19 -14.85 -2.56
N ASN A 48 6.20 -13.51 -2.52
CA ASN A 48 5.70 -12.78 -1.36
C ASN A 48 4.20 -13.00 -1.12
N GLU A 49 3.41 -13.27 -2.16
CA GLU A 49 1.99 -13.64 -2.05
C GLU A 49 1.76 -14.94 -1.30
N LYS A 50 2.66 -15.92 -1.46
CA LYS A 50 2.61 -17.18 -0.71
C LYS A 50 3.02 -17.02 0.75
N VAL A 51 3.85 -16.00 1.04
CA VAL A 51 4.40 -15.76 2.37
C VAL A 51 3.51 -14.84 3.21
N SER A 52 2.84 -13.87 2.58
CA SER A 52 2.02 -12.88 3.28
C SER A 52 0.70 -12.60 2.58
N GLY A 53 -0.37 -12.59 3.37
CA GLY A 53 -1.70 -12.21 2.93
C GLY A 53 -1.84 -10.69 2.91
N LEU A 54 -2.34 -10.16 1.80
CA LEU A 54 -2.74 -8.77 1.64
C LEU A 54 -4.09 -8.77 0.90
N PHE A 55 -5.16 -8.38 1.58
CA PHE A 55 -6.49 -8.37 0.98
C PHE A 55 -7.36 -7.24 1.50
N THR A 56 -8.27 -6.76 0.65
CA THR A 56 -9.24 -5.71 0.96
C THR A 56 -10.62 -6.34 1.15
N LEU A 57 -11.31 -5.99 2.24
CA LEU A 57 -12.68 -6.45 2.45
C LEU A 57 -13.62 -5.83 1.40
N LEU A 58 -14.57 -6.63 0.92
CA LEU A 58 -15.49 -6.20 -0.15
C LEU A 58 -16.43 -5.08 0.28
N GLN A 59 -16.79 -5.03 1.56
CA GLN A 59 -17.65 -3.99 2.13
C GLN A 59 -16.82 -2.90 2.82
N THR A 60 -17.33 -1.68 2.84
CA THR A 60 -16.79 -0.59 3.66
C THR A 60 -17.37 -0.67 5.08
N THR A 61 -16.77 0.05 6.02
CA THR A 61 -17.40 0.33 7.32
C THR A 61 -18.68 1.15 7.14
N SER A 62 -19.51 1.26 8.18
CA SER A 62 -20.70 2.11 8.22
C SER A 62 -20.42 3.57 7.86
N GLU A 63 -19.22 4.05 8.18
CA GLU A 63 -18.79 5.42 7.91
C GLU A 63 -18.23 5.57 6.49
N GLY A 64 -17.95 4.48 5.76
CA GLY A 64 -17.42 4.52 4.39
C GLY A 64 -15.89 4.41 4.28
N TYR A 65 -15.21 3.84 5.29
CA TYR A 65 -13.79 3.51 5.20
C TYR A 65 -13.60 2.11 4.59
N ARG A 66 -12.54 1.92 3.81
CA ARG A 66 -12.13 0.59 3.39
C ARG A 66 -11.32 -0.11 4.47
N VAL A 67 -11.43 -1.43 4.57
CA VAL A 67 -10.62 -2.23 5.49
C VAL A 67 -9.65 -3.10 4.69
N ASN A 68 -8.36 -2.95 4.97
CA ASN A 68 -7.30 -3.76 4.40
C ASN A 68 -6.70 -4.62 5.51
N MET A 69 -6.59 -5.91 5.23
CA MET A 69 -6.06 -6.92 6.14
C MET A 69 -4.68 -7.36 5.67
N ASN A 70 -3.76 -7.46 6.61
CA ASN A 70 -2.41 -7.97 6.41
C ASN A 70 -2.17 -9.11 7.41
N THR A 71 -1.58 -10.20 6.94
CA THR A 71 -1.25 -11.36 7.78
C THR A 71 0.00 -12.06 7.24
N ILE A 72 0.68 -12.81 8.09
CA ILE A 72 1.78 -13.68 7.69
C ILE A 72 1.24 -15.11 7.53
N ILE A 73 1.51 -15.73 6.38
CA ILE A 73 1.06 -17.10 6.06
C ILE A 73 2.21 -18.07 6.34
N ASP A 74 3.40 -17.77 5.82
CA ASP A 74 4.63 -18.50 6.12
C ASP A 74 5.41 -17.75 7.19
N THR A 75 5.51 -18.36 8.38
CA THR A 75 6.15 -17.75 9.55
C THR A 75 7.67 -17.88 9.54
N ASN A 76 8.29 -18.44 8.50
CA ASN A 76 9.73 -18.44 8.34
C ASN A 76 10.22 -17.03 7.94
N PRO A 77 10.97 -16.31 8.79
CA PRO A 77 11.40 -14.94 8.50
C PRO A 77 12.30 -14.81 7.28
N ASP A 78 12.99 -15.89 6.87
CA ASP A 78 13.87 -15.86 5.71
C ASP A 78 13.12 -15.88 4.39
N ASN A 79 11.86 -16.33 4.38
CA ASN A 79 10.99 -16.25 3.22
C ASN A 79 10.33 -14.86 3.10
N TYR A 80 10.37 -14.04 4.15
CA TYR A 80 9.75 -12.72 4.16
C TYR A 80 10.59 -11.64 3.47
N ASN A 81 10.10 -11.17 2.32
CA ASN A 81 10.66 -10.03 1.59
C ASN A 81 9.83 -8.77 1.82
N TYR A 82 10.36 -7.84 2.63
CA TYR A 82 9.69 -6.60 2.98
C TYR A 82 9.46 -5.65 1.79
N ILE A 83 10.42 -5.56 0.86
CA ILE A 83 10.28 -4.69 -0.32
C ILE A 83 9.15 -5.19 -1.23
N ALA A 84 9.11 -6.50 -1.51
CA ALA A 84 8.05 -7.10 -2.30
C ALA A 84 6.67 -6.91 -1.63
N HIS A 85 6.61 -7.02 -0.30
CA HIS A 85 5.39 -6.75 0.45
C HIS A 85 4.90 -5.29 0.29
N ILE A 86 5.78 -4.29 0.44
CA ILE A 86 5.41 -2.89 0.23
C ILE A 86 4.98 -2.63 -1.22
N LYS A 87 5.66 -3.22 -2.21
CA LYS A 87 5.28 -3.08 -3.63
C LYS A 87 3.88 -3.63 -3.89
N ARG A 88 3.55 -4.81 -3.34
CA ARG A 88 2.19 -5.39 -3.40
C ARG A 88 1.16 -4.46 -2.77
N PHE A 89 1.49 -3.90 -1.61
CA PHE A 89 0.66 -2.92 -0.94
C PHE A 89 0.41 -1.69 -1.84
N LEU A 90 1.45 -1.05 -2.35
CA LEU A 90 1.30 0.11 -3.24
C LEU A 90 0.55 -0.21 -4.55
N ASN A 91 0.70 -1.42 -5.10
CA ASN A 91 -0.07 -1.87 -6.25
C ASN A 91 -1.57 -1.97 -5.95
N LEU A 92 -1.93 -2.53 -4.79
CA LEU A 92 -3.31 -2.57 -4.33
C LEU A 92 -3.91 -1.16 -4.24
N PHE A 93 -3.16 -0.21 -3.69
CA PHE A 93 -3.57 1.21 -3.62
C PHE A 93 -3.74 1.83 -5.01
N ASP A 94 -2.83 1.56 -5.95
CA ASP A 94 -2.91 2.10 -7.30
C ASP A 94 -4.13 1.58 -8.07
N VAL A 95 -4.47 0.30 -7.90
CA VAL A 95 -5.69 -0.28 -8.47
C VAL A 95 -6.92 0.37 -7.86
N ARG A 96 -7.01 0.39 -6.53
CA ARG A 96 -8.18 0.91 -5.81
C ARG A 96 -8.40 2.39 -6.04
N PHE A 97 -7.34 3.18 -6.09
CA PHE A 97 -7.41 4.61 -6.41
C PHE A 97 -8.02 4.88 -7.80
N LYS A 98 -7.87 3.95 -8.74
CA LYS A 98 -8.44 4.06 -10.10
C LYS A 98 -9.85 3.50 -10.20
N SER A 99 -10.15 2.42 -9.47
CA SER A 99 -11.39 1.65 -9.61
C SER A 99 -12.49 2.05 -8.63
N GLU A 100 -12.14 2.45 -7.40
CA GLU A 100 -13.10 2.78 -6.35
C GLU A 100 -13.42 4.29 -6.38
N LYS A 101 -14.70 4.64 -6.21
CA LYS A 101 -15.13 6.04 -6.12
C LYS A 101 -15.47 6.39 -4.68
N TYR A 102 -15.12 7.61 -4.26
CA TYR A 102 -15.60 8.24 -3.02
C TYR A 102 -15.31 7.50 -1.71
N LEU A 103 -14.05 7.07 -1.51
CA LEU A 103 -13.61 6.53 -0.23
C LEU A 103 -13.29 7.64 0.76
N ARG A 104 -13.69 7.48 2.02
CA ARG A 104 -13.26 8.39 3.11
C ARG A 104 -11.83 8.14 3.58
N GLY A 105 -11.28 6.98 3.26
CA GLY A 105 -9.93 6.55 3.62
C GLY A 105 -9.88 5.04 3.87
N ASP A 106 -8.82 4.63 4.55
CA ASP A 106 -8.48 3.23 4.80
C ASP A 106 -8.20 2.96 6.27
N TYR A 107 -8.70 1.82 6.75
CA TYR A 107 -8.23 1.14 7.95
C TYR A 107 -7.28 0.01 7.55
N PHE A 108 -6.20 -0.12 8.31
CA PHE A 108 -5.25 -1.21 8.18
C PHE A 108 -5.30 -2.07 9.42
N VAL A 109 -5.60 -3.34 9.22
CA VAL A 109 -5.59 -4.35 10.26
C VAL A 109 -4.44 -5.29 9.98
N PHE A 110 -3.56 -5.44 10.96
CA PHE A 110 -2.42 -6.35 10.90
C PHE A 110 -2.67 -7.48 11.90
N ASP A 111 -2.93 -8.67 11.38
CA ASP A 111 -2.86 -9.89 12.20
C ASP A 111 -1.39 -10.26 12.35
N LEU A 112 -0.87 -10.00 13.55
CA LEU A 112 0.54 -10.24 13.89
C LEU A 112 0.79 -11.66 14.40
N LYS A 113 -0.21 -12.56 14.38
CA LYS A 113 0.00 -13.96 14.73
C LYS A 113 1.06 -14.58 13.82
N GLY A 114 2.11 -15.14 14.41
CA GLY A 114 3.24 -15.72 13.67
C GLY A 114 4.34 -14.73 13.28
N VAL A 115 4.13 -13.42 13.50
CA VAL A 115 5.18 -12.41 13.32
C VAL A 115 6.14 -12.48 14.51
N SER A 116 7.40 -12.75 14.19
CA SER A 116 8.50 -12.77 15.16
C SER A 116 9.38 -11.52 15.06
N LEU A 117 10.24 -11.29 16.04
CA LEU A 117 11.21 -10.18 16.01
C LEU A 117 12.10 -10.23 14.76
N MET A 118 12.40 -11.42 14.25
CA MET A 118 13.18 -11.61 13.02
C MET A 118 12.46 -11.13 11.76
N HIS A 119 11.13 -11.07 11.74
CA HIS A 119 10.41 -10.41 10.64
C HIS A 119 10.56 -8.89 10.75
N ILE A 120 10.48 -8.35 11.96
CA ILE A 120 10.59 -6.92 12.23
C ILE A 120 11.98 -6.40 11.82
N THR A 121 13.05 -7.17 12.02
CA THR A 121 14.41 -6.77 11.59
C THR A 121 14.56 -6.67 10.06
N LYS A 122 13.71 -7.33 9.27
CA LYS A 122 13.66 -7.17 7.81
C LYS A 122 13.00 -5.84 7.39
N CYS A 123 12.22 -5.20 8.29
CA CYS A 123 11.55 -3.93 8.05
C CYS A 123 12.53 -2.75 8.21
N THR A 124 13.20 -2.35 7.13
CA THR A 124 14.20 -1.28 7.21
C THR A 124 13.56 0.09 7.52
N PRO A 125 14.04 0.84 8.53
CA PRO A 125 13.44 2.14 8.90
C PRO A 125 13.44 3.17 7.77
N SER A 126 14.47 3.15 6.92
CA SER A 126 14.60 4.04 5.76
C SER A 126 13.47 3.81 4.74
N LEU A 127 13.16 2.55 4.44
CA LEU A 127 12.10 2.19 3.50
C LEU A 127 10.72 2.45 4.10
N SER A 128 10.52 2.13 5.38
CA SER A 128 9.28 2.42 6.10
C SER A 128 8.96 3.91 6.10
N LYS A 129 9.97 4.78 6.30
CA LYS A 129 9.80 6.24 6.22
C LYS A 129 9.35 6.70 4.84
N LYS A 130 9.96 6.15 3.78
CA LYS A 130 9.58 6.47 2.40
C LYS A 130 8.17 5.98 2.07
N PHE A 131 7.82 4.77 2.50
CA PHE A 131 6.48 4.23 2.36
C PHE A 131 5.43 5.12 3.03
N VAL A 132 5.64 5.53 4.28
CA VAL A 132 4.74 6.45 4.99
C VAL A 132 4.63 7.80 4.27
N HIS A 133 5.71 8.33 3.70
CA HIS A 133 5.66 9.55 2.88
C HIS A 133 4.84 9.35 1.59
N CYS A 134 4.92 8.17 0.99
CA CYS A 134 4.29 7.84 -0.28
C CYS A 134 2.77 7.68 -0.22
N ILE A 135 2.22 7.34 0.95
CA ILE A 135 0.78 7.09 1.16
C ILE A 135 0.04 8.25 1.82
N LYS A 136 0.72 9.39 2.03
CA LYS A 136 0.07 10.65 2.47
C LYS A 136 -0.76 11.26 1.34
#